data_AF-A0A8T6BR37-F1
#
_entry.id   AF-A0A8T6BR37-F1
#
_cell.length_a   1.000
_cell.length_b   1.000
_cell.length_c   1.000
_cell.angle_alpha   90.00
_cell.angle_beta   90.00
_cell.angle_gamma   90.00
#
_symmetry.space_group_name_H-M   'P 1'
#
loop_
_entity.id
_entity.type
_entity.pdbx_description
1 polymer ?
#
loop_
_entity_poly.entity_id
_entity_poly.type
_entity_poly.pdbx_seq_one_letter_code
_entity_poly.pdbx_strand_id
1 'polypeptide(L)'
;LSLTPALGVLYYDENFSDYYYGISESESRRSGLASYSAQDAWVPYVSLTAKYPIGEHVVLMASAGYSELPEEITNSPMIDRNESFTFITGVSWRF
;
A
#
# COMPACT_ATOMS: atom_id res chain seq x y z
N LEU A 1 8.42 10.73 23.38
CA LEU A 1 8.37 10.47 21.92
C LEU A 1 9.01 9.12 21.66
N SER A 2 8.30 8.20 21.01
CA SER A 2 8.84 6.92 20.53
C SER A 2 8.80 6.91 19.00
N LEU A 3 9.88 6.46 18.38
CA LEU A 3 9.99 6.28 16.93
C LEU A 3 10.23 4.80 16.66
N THR A 4 9.48 4.22 15.74
CA THR A 4 9.55 2.81 15.37
C THR A 4 9.68 2.71 13.85
N PRO A 5 10.90 2.45 13.33
CA PRO A 5 11.07 2.11 11.92
C PRO A 5 10.58 0.68 11.67
N ALA A 6 10.11 0.43 10.45
CA ALA A 6 9.79 -0.90 9.97
C ALA A 6 10.20 -1.02 8.49
N LEU A 7 10.57 -2.24 8.10
CA LEU A 7 10.82 -2.62 6.73
C LEU A 7 10.30 -4.05 6.54
N GLY A 8 9.82 -4.37 5.36
CA GLY A 8 9.24 -5.67 5.08
C GLY A 8 8.92 -5.85 3.60
N VAL A 9 8.35 -6.99 3.28
CA VAL A 9 7.89 -7.32 1.94
C VAL A 9 6.50 -7.93 2.05
N LEU A 10 5.57 -7.46 1.22
CA LEU A 10 4.25 -8.05 1.06
C LEU A 10 4.29 -8.96 -0.17
N TYR A 11 3.80 -10.19 -0.04
CA TYR A 11 3.61 -11.08 -1.16
C TYR A 11 2.13 -11.09 -1.53
N TYR A 12 1.85 -10.77 -2.79
CA TYR A 12 0.52 -10.88 -3.39
C TYR A 12 0.53 -12.08 -4.33
N ASP A 13 -0.35 -13.03 -4.08
CA ASP A 13 -0.59 -14.09 -5.03
C ASP A 13 -1.29 -13.56 -6.29
N GLU A 14 -1.23 -14.35 -7.36
CA GLU A 14 -1.81 -14.01 -8.66
C GLU A 14 -3.30 -13.65 -8.55
N ASN A 15 -4.10 -14.35 -7.73
CA ASN A 15 -5.52 -14.05 -7.59
C ASN A 15 -5.76 -12.67 -6.97
N PHE A 16 -4.97 -12.32 -5.94
CA PHE A 16 -5.06 -11.00 -5.31
C PHE A 16 -4.63 -9.90 -6.28
N SER A 17 -3.48 -10.08 -6.93
CA SER A 17 -2.96 -9.11 -7.91
C SER A 17 -3.93 -8.93 -9.07
N ASP A 18 -4.43 -10.01 -9.67
CA ASP A 18 -5.32 -9.96 -10.83
C ASP A 18 -6.69 -9.36 -10.47
N TYR A 19 -7.19 -9.60 -9.26
CA TYR A 19 -8.43 -8.99 -8.80
C TYR A 19 -8.34 -7.46 -8.67
N TYR A 20 -7.20 -6.94 -8.19
CA TYR A 20 -7.04 -5.49 -7.95
C TYR A 20 -6.42 -4.73 -9.14
N TYR A 21 -5.61 -5.40 -9.95
CA TYR A 21 -4.80 -4.78 -11.01
C TYR A 21 -5.04 -5.38 -12.40
N GLY A 22 -5.73 -6.51 -12.50
CA GLY A 22 -6.14 -7.11 -13.77
C GLY A 22 -7.28 -6.35 -14.44
N ILE A 23 -7.40 -6.57 -15.75
CA ILE A 23 -8.46 -6.01 -16.61
C ILE A 23 -8.94 -7.13 -17.52
N SER A 24 -10.15 -7.63 -17.28
CA SER A 24 -10.74 -8.68 -18.14
C SER A 24 -11.02 -8.16 -19.56
N GLU A 25 -11.17 -9.07 -20.53
CA GLU A 25 -11.58 -8.67 -21.89
C GLU A 25 -12.91 -7.89 -21.91
N SER A 26 -13.83 -8.27 -21.04
CA SER A 26 -15.14 -7.63 -20.94
C SER A 26 -15.04 -6.19 -20.44
N GLU A 27 -14.12 -5.94 -19.51
CA GLU A 27 -13.83 -4.61 -18.98
C GLU A 27 -13.06 -3.78 -19.98
N SER A 28 -12.04 -4.37 -20.63
CA SER A 28 -11.27 -3.73 -21.69
C SER A 28 -12.17 -3.15 -22.79
N ARG A 29 -13.15 -3.92 -23.26
CA ARG A 29 -14.13 -3.47 -24.28
C ARG A 29 -15.00 -2.32 -23.80
N ARG A 30 -15.21 -2.16 -22.48
CA ARG A 30 -16.08 -1.16 -21.88
C ARG A 30 -15.33 0.10 -21.44
N SER A 31 -14.10 -0.04 -20.97
CA SER A 31 -13.26 1.05 -20.45
C SER A 31 -12.35 1.66 -21.52
N GLY A 32 -12.03 0.90 -22.59
CA GLY A 32 -11.03 1.29 -23.58
C GLY A 32 -9.59 1.05 -23.14
N LEU A 33 -9.37 0.52 -21.93
CA LEU A 33 -8.06 0.07 -21.46
C LEU A 33 -7.70 -1.27 -22.10
N ALA A 34 -6.41 -1.54 -22.32
CA ALA A 34 -5.98 -2.86 -22.79
C ALA A 34 -6.26 -3.93 -21.72
N SER A 35 -6.61 -5.15 -22.13
CA SER A 35 -6.69 -6.27 -21.20
C SER A 35 -5.32 -6.52 -20.58
N TYR A 36 -5.30 -6.82 -19.28
CA TYR A 36 -4.08 -7.05 -18.53
C TYR A 36 -4.35 -8.13 -17.49
N SER A 37 -3.41 -9.04 -17.29
CA SER A 37 -3.48 -10.01 -16.20
C SER A 37 -2.27 -9.81 -15.31
N ALA A 38 -2.54 -9.53 -14.03
CA ALA A 38 -1.49 -9.24 -13.07
C ALA A 38 -0.96 -10.55 -12.48
N GLN A 39 0.36 -10.68 -12.44
CA GLN A 39 1.03 -11.86 -11.89
C GLN A 39 1.26 -11.72 -10.39
N ASP A 40 1.85 -12.74 -9.76
CA ASP A 40 2.27 -12.63 -8.37
C ASP A 40 3.29 -11.50 -8.19
N ALA A 41 3.18 -10.78 -7.08
CA ALA A 41 3.93 -9.55 -6.86
C ALA A 41 4.56 -9.52 -5.47
N TRP A 42 5.81 -9.07 -5.42
CA TRP A 42 6.54 -8.83 -4.18
C TRP A 42 6.69 -7.33 -4.00
N VAL A 43 6.00 -6.77 -3.01
CA VAL A 43 5.94 -5.33 -2.74
C VAL A 43 6.77 -5.02 -1.50
N PRO A 44 8.06 -4.64 -1.65
CA PRO A 44 8.86 -4.19 -0.53
C PRO A 44 8.35 -2.84 -0.01
N TYR A 45 8.43 -2.65 1.31
CA TYR A 45 8.04 -1.41 1.95
C TYR A 45 8.96 -1.03 3.09
N VAL A 46 8.99 0.26 3.37
CA VAL A 46 9.58 0.86 4.57
C VAL A 46 8.57 1.80 5.20
N SER A 47 8.56 1.89 6.52
CA SER A 47 7.71 2.84 7.23
C SER A 47 8.34 3.33 8.52
N LEU A 48 7.86 4.48 8.99
CA LEU A 48 8.26 5.09 10.25
C LEU A 48 7.01 5.51 11.01
N THR A 49 6.88 5.00 12.23
CA THR A 49 5.80 5.36 13.13
C THR A 49 6.31 6.18 14.31
N ALA A 50 5.69 7.31 14.57
CA ALA A 50 5.91 8.16 15.73
C ALA A 50 4.74 8.06 16.70
N LYS A 51 5.05 7.89 17.99
CA LYS A 51 4.07 7.94 19.09
C LYS A 51 4.48 8.98 20.14
N TYR A 52 3.56 9.85 20.49
CA TYR A 52 3.80 10.94 21.44
C TYR A 52 2.72 10.96 22.53
N PRO A 53 3.04 10.57 23.78
CA PRO A 53 2.10 10.70 24.89
C PRO A 53 1.88 12.19 25.23
N ILE A 54 0.62 12.58 25.33
CA ILE A 54 0.16 13.88 25.81
C ILE A 54 -0.51 13.65 27.16
N GLY A 55 0.18 14.04 28.24
CA GLY A 55 -0.29 13.75 29.60
C GLY A 55 -0.29 12.25 29.90
N GLU A 56 -1.16 11.82 30.82
CA GLU A 56 -1.16 10.44 31.35
C GLU A 56 -2.00 9.45 30.53
N HIS A 57 -3.00 9.95 29.80
CA HIS A 57 -4.06 9.15 29.20
C HIS A 57 -4.09 9.18 27.66
N VAL A 58 -3.55 10.23 27.02
CA VAL A 58 -3.65 10.40 25.56
C VAL A 58 -2.31 10.09 24.89
N VAL A 59 -2.34 9.36 23.77
CA VAL A 59 -1.16 9.15 22.92
C VAL A 59 -1.51 9.52 21.48
N LEU A 60 -0.77 10.46 20.91
CA LEU A 60 -0.80 10.73 19.48
C LEU A 60 0.04 9.72 18.72
N MET A 61 -0.42 9.35 17.53
CA MET A 61 0.24 8.44 16.60
C MET A 61 0.26 9.08 15.22
N ALA A 62 1.41 9.03 14.56
CA ALA A 62 1.56 9.32 13.14
C ALA A 62 2.45 8.26 12.51
N SER A 63 2.13 7.80 11.31
CA SER A 63 2.91 6.81 10.56
C SER A 63 2.99 7.21 9.10
N ALA A 64 4.18 7.13 8.53
CA ALA A 64 4.42 7.33 7.11
C ALA A 64 5.06 6.06 6.55
N GLY A 65 4.61 5.63 5.38
CA GLY A 65 5.11 4.44 4.69
C GLY A 65 5.34 4.70 3.22
N TYR A 66 6.35 4.03 2.68
CA TYR A 66 6.69 3.99 1.27
C TYR A 66 6.75 2.54 0.82
N SER A 67 6.11 2.22 -0.30
CA SER A 67 6.20 0.91 -0.95
C SER A 67 6.58 1.07 -2.42
N GLU A 68 7.49 0.25 -2.88
CA GLU A 68 7.87 0.18 -4.30
C GLU A 68 6.97 -0.87 -4.97
N LEU A 69 6.22 -0.45 -5.99
CA LEU A 69 5.30 -1.32 -6.71
C LEU A 69 6.06 -1.97 -7.87
N PRO A 70 6.11 -3.31 -7.94
CA PRO A 70 6.85 -4.01 -8.98
C PRO A 70 6.08 -3.99 -10.32
N GLU A 71 6.76 -4.39 -11.39
CA GLU A 71 6.26 -4.29 -12.76
C GLU A 71 4.97 -5.09 -13.01
N GLU A 72 4.72 -6.14 -12.24
CA GLU A 72 3.49 -6.94 -12.27
C GLU A 72 2.26 -6.15 -11.81
N ILE A 73 2.46 -5.04 -11.10
CA ILE A 73 1.40 -4.10 -10.70
C ILE A 73 1.41 -2.87 -11.62
N THR A 74 2.58 -2.32 -11.92
CA THR A 74 2.70 -1.02 -12.61
C THR A 74 2.49 -1.09 -14.10
N ASN A 75 2.64 -2.28 -14.72
CA ASN A 75 2.29 -2.49 -16.13
C ASN A 75 0.77 -2.59 -16.37
N SER A 76 -0.04 -2.62 -15.29
CA SER A 76 -1.49 -2.49 -15.42
C SER A 76 -1.82 -1.12 -16.03
N PRO A 77 -2.66 -1.04 -17.09
CA PRO A 77 -3.13 0.22 -17.66
C PRO A 77 -3.89 1.14 -16.68
N MET A 78 -4.18 0.67 -15.47
CA MET A 78 -4.81 1.47 -14.40
C MET A 78 -3.79 2.24 -13.55
N ILE A 79 -2.49 1.93 -13.65
CA ILE A 79 -1.45 2.43 -12.75
C ILE A 79 -0.47 3.33 -13.50
N ASP A 80 -0.41 4.60 -13.10
CA ASP A 80 0.52 5.59 -13.70
C ASP A 80 1.79 5.82 -12.87
N ARG A 81 1.97 5.11 -11.73
CA ARG A 81 3.08 5.32 -10.79
C ARG A 81 3.61 4.00 -10.23
N ASN A 82 4.93 3.95 -10.03
CA ASN A 82 5.63 2.79 -9.46
C ASN A 82 5.88 2.88 -7.95
N GLU A 83 5.28 3.85 -7.28
CA GLU A 83 5.52 4.12 -5.86
C GLU A 83 4.21 4.46 -5.15
N SER A 84 4.03 3.91 -3.95
CA SER A 84 2.88 4.13 -3.09
C SER A 84 3.31 4.74 -1.76
N PHE A 85 2.75 5.91 -1.44
CA PHE A 85 2.99 6.60 -0.18
C PHE A 85 1.73 6.56 0.69
N THR A 86 1.88 6.14 1.94
CA THR A 86 0.78 6.06 2.91
C THR A 86 1.08 6.92 4.12
N PHE A 87 0.10 7.69 4.57
CA PHE A 87 0.17 8.45 5.81
C PHE A 87 -1.04 8.13 6.69
N ILE A 88 -0.79 7.74 7.94
CA ILE A 88 -1.81 7.40 8.93
C ILE A 88 -1.57 8.25 10.16
N THR A 89 -2.64 8.80 10.72
CA THR A 89 -2.59 9.53 11.99
C THR A 89 -3.74 9.08 12.88
N GLY A 90 -3.56 9.17 14.20
CA GLY A 90 -4.57 8.74 15.14
C GLY A 90 -4.25 9.13 16.58
N VAL A 91 -5.22 8.91 17.44
CA VAL A 91 -5.13 9.13 18.88
C VAL A 91 -5.56 7.84 19.57
N SER A 92 -4.84 7.43 20.62
CA SER A 92 -5.26 6.35 21.51
C SER A 92 -5.41 6.85 22.95
N TRP A 93 -6.33 6.23 23.68
CA TRP A 93 -6.59 6.49 25.09
C TRP A 93 -6.12 5.31 25.93
N ARG A 94 -5.39 5.56 27.01
CA ARG A 94 -4.95 4.58 27.99
C ARG A 94 -5.69 4.84 29.30
N PHE A 95 -6.32 3.79 29.85
CA PHE A 95 -6.95 3.79 31.16
C PHE A 95 -5.94 3.51 32.27
#